data_AF-A0A7K9FFZ3-F1
#
_entry.id   AF-A0A7K9FFZ3-F1
#
_cell.length_a   1.000
_cell.length_b   1.000
_cell.length_c   1.000
_cell.angle_alpha   90.00
_cell.angle_beta   90.00
_cell.angle_gamma   90.00
#
_symmetry.space_group_name_H-M   'P 1'
#
loop_
_entity.id
_entity.type
_entity.pdbx_description
1 polymer ?
#
loop_
_entity_poly.entity_id
_entity_poly.type
_entity_poly.pdbx_seq_one_letter_code
_entity_poly.pdbx_strand_id
1 'polypeptide(L)'
;CALLLSAALYVLKVFKQSALNLPPGPFPLPIIGNLHLLDMRRQDKSLMKISEKYGPVFTVHLGFQRVVVLTGYKAVKDALLNAADVFVDRPAIPIFYHIQRGNGVFFSSQELWKTTRRFTVATMRDLGMGKHLGEERMLEELHFLIELIKSFKGGPFKLRFLNMAPTNITFAILFGKRFDYEDPTYLT
;
A
#
# COMPACT_ATOMS: atom_id res chain seq x y z
N CYS A 1 38.70 -21.32 -8.77
CA CYS A 1 38.68 -21.47 -7.30
C CYS A 1 37.83 -20.40 -6.58
N ALA A 2 38.04 -19.10 -6.81
CA ALA A 2 37.30 -18.03 -6.11
C ALA A 2 35.77 -18.08 -6.32
N LEU A 3 35.29 -18.33 -7.55
CA LEU A 3 33.85 -18.43 -7.85
C LEU A 3 33.17 -19.62 -7.15
N LEU A 4 33.86 -20.76 -7.06
CA LEU A 4 33.37 -21.95 -6.37
C LEU A 4 33.34 -21.74 -4.86
N LEU A 5 34.36 -21.09 -4.30
CA LEU A 5 34.40 -20.67 -2.89
C LEU A 5 33.28 -19.67 -2.58
N SER A 6 33.06 -18.66 -3.43
CA SER A 6 31.97 -17.70 -3.24
C SER A 6 30.59 -18.35 -3.37
N ALA A 7 30.42 -19.29 -4.30
CA ALA A 7 29.18 -20.05 -4.44
C ALA A 7 28.94 -20.95 -3.23
N ALA A 8 29.96 -21.67 -2.74
CA ALA A 8 29.87 -22.50 -1.56
C ALA A 8 29.56 -21.68 -0.30
N LEU A 9 30.22 -20.54 -0.10
CA LEU A 9 29.94 -19.62 1.01
C LEU A 9 28.52 -19.03 0.93
N TYR A 10 28.06 -18.70 -0.28
CA TYR A 10 26.69 -18.23 -0.49
C TYR A 10 25.67 -19.31 -0.14
N VAL A 11 25.87 -20.54 -0.63
CA VAL A 11 25.03 -21.69 -0.34
C VAL A 11 24.99 -21.98 1.16
N LEU A 12 26.14 -22.00 1.84
CA LEU A 12 26.21 -22.15 3.29
C LEU A 12 25.48 -21.04 4.05
N LYS A 13 25.57 -19.79 3.57
CA LYS A 13 24.83 -18.65 4.15
C LYS A 13 23.31 -18.83 3.98
N VAL A 14 22.84 -19.28 2.81
CA VAL A 14 21.43 -19.55 2.57
C VAL A 14 20.93 -20.71 3.43
N PHE A 15 21.70 -21.81 3.54
CA PHE A 15 21.35 -22.93 4.42
C PHE A 15 21.32 -22.54 5.90
N LYS A 16 22.30 -21.75 6.37
CA LYS A 16 22.29 -21.22 7.74
C LYS A 16 21.12 -20.28 7.99
N GLN A 17 20.67 -19.55 6.98
CA GLN A 17 19.46 -18.72 7.04
C GLN A 17 18.18 -19.55 6.99
N SER A 18 18.17 -20.70 6.30
CA SER A 18 17.07 -21.67 6.33
C SER A 18 16.91 -22.36 7.68
N ALA A 19 17.95 -22.32 8.53
CA ALA A 19 17.89 -22.78 9.92
C ALA A 19 17.21 -21.77 10.86
N LEU A 20 16.96 -20.54 10.41
CA LEU A 20 15.97 -19.68 11.04
C LEU A 20 14.61 -20.28 10.67
N ASN A 21 13.73 -20.53 11.64
CA ASN A 21 12.38 -21.13 11.49
C ASN A 21 11.43 -20.26 10.63
N LEU A 22 11.83 -19.94 9.41
CA LEU A 22 11.11 -19.12 8.46
C LEU A 22 10.12 -19.99 7.69
N PRO A 23 9.02 -19.39 7.22
CA PRO A 23 8.14 -20.04 6.26
C PRO A 23 8.91 -20.49 5.01
N PRO A 24 8.50 -21.60 4.38
CA PRO A 24 9.16 -22.12 3.19
C PRO A 24 9.12 -21.11 2.03
N GLY A 25 9.96 -21.27 1.02
CA GLY A 25 9.96 -20.37 -0.12
C GLY A 25 10.95 -20.76 -1.23
N PRO A 26 10.90 -20.08 -2.39
CA PRO A 26 11.83 -20.30 -3.47
C PRO A 26 13.26 -19.92 -3.09
N PHE A 27 14.24 -20.70 -3.57
CA PHE A 27 15.65 -20.41 -3.34
C PHE A 27 16.02 -19.04 -3.93
N PRO A 28 16.61 -18.11 -3.16
CA PRO A 28 16.97 -16.80 -3.66
C PRO A 28 18.26 -16.84 -4.49
N LEU A 29 18.34 -16.02 -5.55
CA LEU A 29 19.59 -15.78 -6.26
C LEU A 29 20.43 -14.71 -5.54
N PRO A 30 21.77 -14.71 -5.72
CA PRO A 30 22.62 -13.65 -5.19
C PRO A 30 22.16 -12.27 -5.67
N ILE A 31 22.18 -11.29 -4.76
CA ILE A 31 21.86 -9.86 -5.01
C ILE A 31 20.38 -9.61 -5.32
N ILE A 32 19.82 -10.25 -6.35
CA ILE A 32 18.46 -9.99 -6.84
C ILE A 32 17.38 -10.80 -6.10
N GLY A 33 17.75 -11.83 -5.34
CA GLY A 33 16.80 -12.68 -4.63
C GLY A 33 15.86 -13.42 -5.57
N ASN A 34 14.55 -13.31 -5.32
CA ASN A 34 13.47 -13.92 -6.09
C ASN A 34 12.84 -12.97 -7.12
N LEU A 35 13.42 -11.79 -7.39
CA LEU A 35 12.87 -10.83 -8.36
C LEU A 35 12.67 -11.44 -9.76
N HIS A 36 13.51 -12.41 -10.14
CA HIS A 36 13.38 -13.14 -11.41
C HIS A 36 12.11 -14.00 -11.53
N LEU A 37 11.42 -14.28 -10.42
CA LEU A 37 10.14 -15.01 -10.39
C LEU A 37 8.93 -14.07 -10.43
N LEU A 38 9.16 -12.76 -10.34
CA LEU A 38 8.11 -11.76 -10.19
C LEU A 38 7.95 -10.95 -11.48
N ASP A 39 6.73 -10.92 -12.01
CA ASP A 39 6.33 -9.90 -12.96
C ASP A 39 6.08 -8.60 -12.19
N MET A 40 6.94 -7.60 -12.37
CA MET A 40 6.84 -6.32 -11.66
C MET A 40 5.54 -5.56 -11.98
N ARG A 41 4.85 -5.86 -13.08
CA ARG A 41 3.54 -5.29 -13.42
C ARG A 41 2.38 -6.08 -12.84
N ARG A 42 2.63 -7.33 -12.41
CA ARG A 42 1.61 -8.30 -11.95
C ARG A 42 2.12 -9.13 -10.77
N GLN A 43 2.67 -8.44 -9.77
CA GLN A 43 3.31 -9.09 -8.63
C GLN A 43 2.33 -9.97 -7.86
N ASP A 44 1.07 -9.55 -7.77
CA ASP A 44 -0.04 -10.31 -7.19
C ASP A 44 -0.14 -11.71 -7.80
N LYS A 45 -0.10 -11.82 -9.14
CA LYS A 45 -0.20 -13.10 -9.83
C LYS A 45 1.02 -13.98 -9.63
N SER A 46 2.21 -13.39 -9.71
CA SER A 46 3.44 -14.13 -9.46
C SER A 46 3.47 -14.69 -8.03
N LEU A 47 3.09 -13.88 -7.04
CA LEU A 47 3.05 -14.30 -5.64
C LEU A 47 1.97 -15.37 -5.40
N MET A 48 0.78 -15.24 -5.99
CA MET A 48 -0.24 -16.29 -5.91
C MET A 48 0.22 -17.60 -6.53
N LYS A 49 0.92 -17.58 -7.67
CA LYS A 49 1.51 -18.79 -8.27
C LYS A 49 2.57 -19.43 -7.37
N ILE A 50 3.37 -18.64 -6.67
CA ILE A 50 4.33 -19.16 -5.69
C ILE A 50 3.57 -19.80 -4.51
N SER A 51 2.47 -19.20 -4.06
CA SER A 51 1.65 -19.71 -2.96
C SER A 51 1.05 -21.11 -3.24
N GLU A 52 0.74 -21.43 -4.51
CA GLU A 52 0.26 -22.77 -4.90
C GLU A 52 1.28 -23.87 -4.56
N LYS A 53 2.58 -23.54 -4.58
CA LYS A 53 3.67 -24.50 -4.30
C LYS A 53 4.11 -24.50 -2.84
N TYR A 54 4.19 -23.32 -2.22
CA TYR A 54 4.76 -23.16 -0.88
C TYR A 54 3.72 -22.98 0.23
N GLY A 55 2.44 -22.94 -0.13
CA GLY A 55 1.34 -22.74 0.78
C GLY A 55 1.03 -21.26 1.04
N PRO A 56 0.06 -21.00 1.94
CA PRO A 56 -0.48 -19.66 2.14
C PRO A 56 0.48 -18.68 2.84
N VAL A 57 1.53 -19.19 3.48
CA VAL A 57 2.54 -18.41 4.20
C VAL A 57 3.91 -18.84 3.70
N PHE A 58 4.63 -17.94 3.02
CA PHE A 58 5.90 -18.26 2.40
C PHE A 58 6.87 -17.07 2.40
N THR A 59 8.15 -17.34 2.22
CA THR A 59 9.21 -16.32 2.21
C THR A 59 9.68 -16.03 0.79
N VAL A 60 9.79 -14.76 0.43
CA VAL A 60 10.46 -14.29 -0.80
C VAL A 60 11.53 -13.24 -0.46
N HIS A 61 12.53 -13.12 -1.33
CA HIS A 61 13.60 -12.15 -1.23
C HIS A 61 13.46 -11.13 -2.37
N LEU A 62 13.15 -9.88 -2.03
CA LEU A 62 13.11 -8.76 -2.97
C LEU A 62 14.47 -8.05 -2.95
N GLY A 63 15.39 -8.52 -3.78
CA GLY A 63 16.80 -8.12 -3.67
C GLY A 63 17.38 -8.55 -2.32
N PHE A 64 17.85 -7.58 -1.53
CA PHE A 64 18.35 -7.80 -0.17
C PHE A 64 17.26 -7.83 0.90
N GLN A 65 16.03 -7.43 0.57
CA GLN A 65 14.93 -7.38 1.52
C GLN A 65 14.22 -8.73 1.59
N ARG A 66 14.13 -9.29 2.80
CA ARG A 66 13.35 -10.51 3.05
C ARG A 66 11.91 -10.15 3.37
N VAL A 67 10.96 -10.84 2.75
CA VAL A 67 9.52 -10.58 2.89
C VAL A 67 8.80 -11.91 3.13
N VAL A 68 7.98 -11.95 4.19
CA VAL A 68 7.00 -13.02 4.38
C VAL A 68 5.70 -12.60 3.73
N VAL A 69 5.18 -13.44 2.85
CA VAL A 69 3.95 -13.20 2.09
C VAL A 69 2.85 -14.05 2.70
N LEU A 70 1.72 -13.41 2.99
CA LEU A 70 0.51 -14.04 3.50
C LEU A 70 -0.54 -13.99 2.39
N THR A 71 -1.12 -15.14 2.07
CA THR A 71 -2.15 -15.29 1.03
C THR A 71 -3.36 -16.04 1.57
N GLY A 72 -4.54 -15.71 1.03
CA GLY A 72 -5.80 -16.29 1.46
C GLY A 72 -6.34 -15.70 2.75
N TYR A 73 -7.66 -15.79 2.92
CA TYR A 73 -8.39 -15.16 4.02
C TYR A 73 -7.88 -15.59 5.40
N LYS A 74 -7.69 -16.88 5.63
CA LYS A 74 -7.31 -17.42 6.95
C LYS A 74 -5.96 -16.86 7.43
N ALA A 75 -4.91 -16.98 6.61
CA ALA A 75 -3.58 -16.51 6.99
C ALA A 75 -3.53 -14.98 7.21
N VAL A 76 -4.19 -14.22 6.34
CA VAL A 76 -4.26 -12.76 6.48
C VAL A 76 -5.05 -12.35 7.73
N LYS A 77 -6.20 -12.99 7.99
CA LYS A 77 -7.01 -12.73 9.18
C LYS A 77 -6.26 -13.06 10.45
N ASP A 78 -5.63 -14.23 10.52
CA ASP A 78 -4.90 -14.68 11.71
C ASP A 78 -3.75 -13.71 12.03
N ALA A 79 -2.99 -13.27 11.03
CA ALA A 79 -1.91 -12.31 11.25
C ALA A 79 -2.42 -10.90 11.62
N LEU A 80 -3.38 -10.35 10.87
CA LEU A 80 -3.78 -8.95 11.02
C LEU A 80 -4.82 -8.69 12.10
N LEU A 81 -5.54 -9.72 12.58
CA LEU A 81 -6.51 -9.59 13.66
C LEU A 81 -6.05 -10.31 14.93
N ASN A 82 -5.63 -11.57 14.85
CA ASN A 82 -5.34 -12.37 16.06
C ASN A 82 -3.94 -12.10 16.61
N ALA A 83 -3.00 -11.65 15.76
CA ALA A 83 -1.65 -11.24 16.13
C ALA A 83 -1.36 -9.77 15.75
N ALA A 84 -2.41 -8.93 15.81
CA ALA A 84 -2.38 -7.56 15.29
C ALA A 84 -1.28 -6.70 15.92
N ASP A 85 -0.95 -6.92 17.19
CA ASP A 85 0.11 -6.24 17.95
C ASP A 85 1.51 -6.55 17.40
N VAL A 86 1.74 -7.77 16.93
CA VAL A 86 3.01 -8.19 16.31
C VAL A 86 3.17 -7.60 14.91
N PHE A 87 2.07 -7.53 14.14
CA PHE A 87 2.08 -7.07 12.74
C PHE A 87 1.64 -5.60 12.56
N VAL A 88 1.59 -4.82 13.65
CA VAL A 88 1.13 -3.42 13.62
C VAL A 88 2.11 -2.47 12.95
N ASP A 89 3.38 -2.84 12.86
CA ASP A 89 4.47 -1.99 12.36
C ASP A 89 4.35 -1.70 10.84
N ARG A 90 5.05 -0.67 10.36
CA ARG A 90 5.17 -0.30 8.95
C ARG A 90 6.60 -0.54 8.49
N PRO A 91 6.83 -1.38 7.47
CA PRO A 91 8.18 -1.57 6.95
C PRO A 91 8.70 -0.23 6.39
N ALA A 92 9.98 0.04 6.61
CA ALA A 92 10.65 1.19 6.01
C ALA A 92 10.82 0.95 4.50
N ILE A 93 9.85 1.43 3.71
CA ILE A 93 9.93 1.42 2.26
C ILE A 93 10.75 2.66 1.84
N PRO A 94 11.91 2.51 1.15
CA PRO A 94 12.84 3.61 0.91
C PRO A 94 12.23 4.85 0.27
N ILE A 95 11.34 4.68 -0.72
CA ILE A 95 10.69 5.82 -1.39
C ILE A 95 9.80 6.62 -0.43
N PHE A 96 9.05 5.96 0.44
CA PHE A 96 8.19 6.65 1.41
C PHE A 96 9.00 7.29 2.54
N TYR A 97 10.12 6.67 2.92
CA TYR A 97 11.05 7.28 3.86
C TYR A 97 11.68 8.56 3.30
N HIS A 98 12.04 8.58 2.02
CA HIS A 98 12.60 9.79 1.39
C HIS A 98 11.60 10.96 1.39
N ILE A 99 10.32 10.67 1.12
CA ILE A 99 9.27 11.69 1.05
C ILE A 99 8.85 12.17 2.44
N GLN A 100 8.63 11.24 3.38
CA GLN A 100 7.95 11.53 4.66
C GLN A 100 8.87 11.50 5.87
N ARG A 101 10.11 11.01 5.71
CA ARG A 101 11.12 10.88 6.77
C ARG A 101 10.62 10.14 8.01
N GLY A 102 9.75 9.14 7.81
CA GLY A 102 9.15 8.35 8.89
C GLY A 102 7.99 9.03 9.63
N ASN A 103 7.45 10.14 9.11
CA ASN A 103 6.30 10.85 9.68
C ASN A 103 4.97 10.50 9.00
N GLY A 104 3.88 11.03 9.54
CA GLY A 104 2.54 10.94 8.93
C GLY A 104 1.78 9.65 9.29
N VAL A 105 0.48 9.64 9.07
CA VAL A 105 -0.42 8.56 9.54
C VAL A 105 -0.21 7.23 8.81
N PHE A 106 0.35 7.25 7.60
CA PHE A 106 0.47 6.05 6.75
C PHE A 106 1.79 5.28 6.97
N PHE A 107 2.90 5.99 7.20
CA PHE A 107 4.24 5.41 7.19
C PHE A 107 5.06 5.65 8.46
N SER A 108 4.53 6.38 9.45
CA SER A 108 5.11 6.36 10.80
C SER A 108 4.86 5.02 11.49
N SER A 109 5.61 4.76 12.57
CA SER A 109 5.50 3.55 13.37
C SER A 109 5.43 3.84 14.87
N GLN A 110 5.09 2.82 15.66
CA GLN A 110 5.09 2.79 17.12
C GLN A 110 4.26 3.93 17.72
N GLU A 111 4.78 4.63 18.74
CA GLU A 111 4.08 5.69 19.46
C GLU A 111 3.75 6.90 18.57
N LEU A 112 4.61 7.23 17.61
CA LEU A 112 4.33 8.29 16.65
C LEU A 112 3.09 7.94 15.82
N TRP A 113 3.03 6.71 15.28
CA TRP A 113 1.86 6.25 14.53
C TRP A 113 0.58 6.27 15.38
N LYS A 114 0.64 5.74 16.61
CA LYS A 114 -0.53 5.73 17.51
C LYS A 114 -1.06 7.13 17.77
N THR A 115 -0.16 8.08 18.05
CA THR A 115 -0.50 9.48 18.34
C THR A 115 -1.06 10.16 17.10
N THR A 116 -0.35 10.10 15.98
CA THR A 116 -0.78 10.71 14.71
C THR A 116 -2.09 10.13 14.21
N ARG A 117 -2.30 8.80 14.30
CA ARG A 117 -3.56 8.16 13.91
C ARG A 117 -4.72 8.62 14.78
N ARG A 118 -4.54 8.65 16.11
CA ARG A 118 -5.60 9.08 17.04
C ARG A 118 -6.03 10.51 16.74
N PHE A 119 -5.04 11.42 16.61
CA PHE A 119 -5.30 12.80 16.24
C PHE A 119 -6.02 12.90 14.89
N THR A 120 -5.47 12.29 13.83
CA THR A 120 -6.03 12.36 12.47
C THR A 120 -7.48 11.86 12.43
N VAL A 121 -7.78 10.70 13.04
CA VAL A 121 -9.14 10.14 13.03
C VAL A 121 -10.12 11.00 13.82
N ALA A 122 -9.70 11.55 14.97
CA ALA A 122 -10.53 12.46 15.75
C ALA A 122 -10.84 13.73 14.95
N THR A 123 -9.80 14.39 14.43
CA THR A 123 -9.95 15.61 13.62
C THR A 123 -10.83 15.38 12.39
N MET A 124 -10.65 14.27 11.66
CA MET A 124 -11.51 13.97 10.50
C MET A 124 -12.98 13.83 10.88
N ARG A 125 -13.30 13.21 12.03
CA ARG A 125 -14.67 13.12 12.54
C ARG A 125 -15.21 14.49 12.95
N ASP A 126 -14.37 15.34 13.56
CA ASP A 126 -14.76 16.71 13.94
C ASP A 126 -15.05 17.57 12.72
N LEU A 127 -14.29 17.39 11.63
CA LEU A 127 -14.50 18.03 10.33
C LEU A 127 -15.69 17.45 9.54
N GLY A 128 -16.42 16.47 10.07
CA GLY A 128 -17.66 15.98 9.47
C GLY A 128 -17.58 14.60 8.81
N MET A 129 -16.43 13.92 8.83
CA MET A 129 -16.34 12.55 8.31
C MET A 129 -17.27 11.60 9.08
N GLY A 130 -18.21 10.97 8.36
CA GLY A 130 -19.22 10.09 8.95
C GLY A 130 -20.34 10.83 9.70
N LYS A 131 -20.46 12.15 9.51
CA LYS A 131 -21.55 12.99 10.04
C LYS A 131 -22.32 13.64 8.88
N HIS A 132 -23.46 14.25 9.19
CA HIS A 132 -24.31 14.93 8.21
C HIS A 132 -23.56 16.01 7.42
N LEU A 133 -22.68 16.78 8.06
CA LEU A 133 -21.84 17.77 7.37
C LEU A 133 -21.01 17.14 6.24
N GLY A 134 -20.42 15.95 6.45
CA GLY A 134 -19.69 15.25 5.40
C GLY A 134 -20.59 14.76 4.27
N GLU A 135 -21.81 14.32 4.61
CA GLU A 135 -22.83 13.94 3.63
C GLU A 135 -23.24 15.12 2.74
N GLU A 136 -23.50 16.29 3.33
CA GLU A 136 -23.81 17.51 2.58
C GLU A 136 -22.71 17.86 1.57
N ARG A 137 -21.44 17.78 1.98
CA ARG A 137 -20.30 18.02 1.07
C ARG A 137 -20.21 16.99 -0.06
N MET A 138 -20.51 15.73 0.23
CA MET A 138 -20.54 14.68 -0.79
C MET A 138 -21.68 14.90 -1.79
N LEU A 139 -22.88 15.25 -1.31
CA LEU A 139 -24.02 15.55 -2.17
C LEU A 139 -23.76 16.80 -3.01
N GLU A 140 -23.18 17.85 -2.44
CA GLU A 140 -22.79 19.06 -3.14
C GLU A 140 -21.82 18.74 -4.31
N GLU A 141 -20.74 17.99 -4.05
CA GLU A 141 -19.79 17.62 -5.11
C GLU A 141 -20.40 16.67 -6.16
N LEU A 142 -21.32 15.79 -5.75
CA LEU A 142 -22.07 14.94 -6.67
C LEU A 142 -22.91 15.76 -7.65
N HIS A 143 -23.57 16.82 -7.19
CA HIS A 143 -24.31 17.73 -8.08
C HIS A 143 -23.39 18.36 -9.12
N PHE A 144 -22.22 18.87 -8.72
CA PHE A 144 -21.24 19.42 -9.67
C PHE A 144 -20.77 18.39 -10.70
N LEU A 145 -20.48 17.17 -10.26
CA LEU A 145 -20.07 16.08 -11.16
C LEU A 145 -21.18 15.71 -12.16
N ILE A 146 -22.43 15.64 -11.70
CA ILE A 146 -23.59 15.33 -12.57
C ILE A 146 -23.76 16.42 -13.64
N GLU A 147 -23.70 17.69 -13.26
CA GLU A 147 -23.84 18.79 -14.21
C GLU A 147 -22.69 18.82 -15.22
N LEU A 148 -21.46 18.55 -14.77
CA LEU A 148 -20.32 18.38 -15.66
C LEU A 148 -20.57 17.25 -16.67
N ILE A 149 -21.01 16.07 -16.23
CA ILE A 149 -21.28 14.94 -17.11
C ILE A 149 -22.41 15.28 -18.11
N LYS A 150 -23.49 15.92 -17.66
CA LYS A 150 -24.59 16.37 -18.52
C LYS A 150 -24.13 17.34 -19.60
N SER A 151 -23.15 18.21 -19.30
CA SER A 151 -22.62 19.18 -20.26
C SER A 151 -22.05 18.54 -21.54
N PHE A 152 -21.60 17.28 -21.46
CA PHE A 152 -21.12 16.52 -22.61
C PHE A 152 -22.24 16.00 -23.53
N LYS A 153 -23.51 16.11 -23.14
CA LYS A 153 -24.69 15.75 -23.96
C LYS A 153 -24.61 14.33 -24.55
N GLY A 154 -24.16 13.36 -23.75
CA GLY A 154 -23.96 11.97 -24.17
C GLY A 154 -22.68 11.70 -24.97
N GLY A 155 -21.89 12.74 -25.23
CA GLY A 155 -20.56 12.60 -25.82
C GLY A 155 -19.52 12.06 -24.83
N PRO A 156 -18.34 11.66 -25.35
CA PRO A 156 -17.26 11.16 -24.51
C PRO A 156 -16.70 12.27 -23.61
N PHE A 157 -16.33 11.90 -22.38
CA PHE A 157 -15.65 12.77 -21.42
C PHE A 157 -14.42 12.07 -20.82
N LYS A 158 -13.52 12.86 -20.23
CA LYS A 158 -12.30 12.33 -19.61
C LYS A 158 -12.63 11.68 -18.27
N LEU A 159 -12.27 10.41 -18.09
CA LEU A 159 -12.51 9.67 -16.82
C LEU A 159 -11.86 10.33 -15.59
N ARG A 160 -10.85 11.18 -15.78
CA ARG A 160 -10.22 11.94 -14.69
C ARG A 160 -11.22 12.75 -13.85
N PHE A 161 -12.32 13.21 -14.45
CA PHE A 161 -13.35 13.95 -13.72
C PHE A 161 -13.96 13.12 -12.58
N LEU A 162 -14.06 11.80 -12.75
CA LEU A 162 -14.52 10.89 -11.71
C LEU A 162 -13.53 10.80 -10.54
N ASN A 163 -12.22 10.96 -10.81
CA ASN A 163 -11.19 10.96 -9.78
C ASN A 163 -11.11 12.29 -9.03
N MET A 164 -11.52 13.40 -9.66
CA MET A 164 -11.48 14.74 -9.06
C MET A 164 -12.57 14.93 -7.99
N ALA A 165 -13.75 14.31 -8.14
CA ALA A 165 -14.83 14.46 -7.15
C ALA A 165 -14.43 13.97 -5.73
N PRO A 166 -13.88 12.76 -5.53
CA PRO A 166 -13.35 12.34 -4.22
C PRO A 166 -12.26 13.26 -3.67
N THR A 167 -11.41 13.81 -4.55
CA THR A 167 -10.39 14.79 -4.16
C THR A 167 -11.04 16.08 -3.66
N ASN A 168 -11.99 16.65 -4.40
CA ASN A 168 -12.74 17.84 -3.98
C ASN A 168 -13.49 17.64 -2.66
N ILE A 169 -14.11 16.48 -2.44
CA ILE A 169 -14.72 16.13 -1.14
C ILE A 169 -13.66 16.20 -0.03
N THR A 170 -12.48 15.62 -0.26
CA THR A 170 -11.38 15.65 0.70
C THR A 170 -10.92 17.09 0.98
N PHE A 171 -10.74 17.91 -0.06
CA PHE A 171 -10.35 19.31 0.10
C PHE A 171 -11.44 20.16 0.77
N ALA A 172 -12.71 19.90 0.50
CA ALA A 172 -13.82 20.57 1.16
C ALA A 172 -13.87 20.23 2.66
N ILE A 173 -13.63 18.96 3.03
CA ILE A 173 -13.55 18.54 4.43
C ILE A 173 -12.34 19.17 5.13
N LEU A 174 -11.16 19.18 4.49
CA LEU A 174 -9.92 19.63 5.14
C LEU A 174 -9.73 21.14 5.14
N PHE A 175 -10.12 21.82 4.07
CA PHE A 175 -9.81 23.23 3.83
C PHE A 175 -11.06 24.10 3.61
N GLY A 176 -12.26 23.51 3.63
CA GLY A 176 -13.50 24.22 3.35
C GLY A 176 -13.63 24.71 1.90
N LYS A 177 -12.80 24.20 0.98
CA LYS A 177 -12.73 24.65 -0.41
C LYS A 177 -12.72 23.47 -1.37
N ARG A 178 -13.42 23.63 -2.48
CA ARG A 178 -13.30 22.78 -3.66
C ARG A 178 -12.52 23.50 -4.75
N PHE A 179 -12.05 22.75 -5.73
CA PHE A 179 -11.47 23.28 -6.95
C PHE A 179 -12.40 23.09 -8.13
N ASP A 180 -12.22 23.95 -9.13
CA ASP A 180 -12.90 23.78 -10.39
C ASP A 180 -12.37 22.56 -11.15
N TYR A 181 -13.24 21.89 -11.93
CA TYR A 181 -12.84 20.75 -12.76
C TYR A 181 -11.94 21.16 -13.95
N GLU A 182 -11.90 22.44 -14.27
CA GLU A 182 -11.02 23.03 -15.28
C GLU A 182 -9.77 23.66 -14.66
N ASP A 183 -9.60 23.63 -13.33
CA ASP A 183 -8.45 24.23 -12.65
C ASP A 183 -7.13 23.61 -13.13
N PRO A 184 -6.16 24.43 -13.60
CA PRO A 184 -4.88 23.94 -14.11
C PRO A 184 -4.04 23.18 -13.09
N THR A 185 -4.27 23.40 -11.79
CA THR A 185 -3.64 22.65 -10.69
C THR A 185 -3.98 21.16 -10.76
N TYR A 186 -5.12 20.78 -11.33
CA TYR A 186 -5.48 19.38 -11.59
C TYR A 186 -5.15 18.92 -13.02
N LEU A 187 -4.64 19.80 -13.89
CA LEU A 187 -4.29 19.45 -15.27
C LEU A 187 -2.86 18.91 -15.41
N THR A 188 -2.13 18.79 -14.30
CA THR A 188 -0.74 18.29 -14.23
C THR A 188 -0.68 16.96 -13.50
#